data_AF-A0A531MQM6-F1
#
_entry.id   AF-A0A531MQM6-F1
#
_cell.length_a   1.000
_cell.length_b   1.000
_cell.length_c   1.000
_cell.angle_alpha   90.00
_cell.angle_beta   90.00
_cell.angle_gamma   90.00
#
_symmetry.space_group_name_H-M   'P 1'
#
loop_
_entity.id
_entity.type
_entity.pdbx_description
1 polymer ?
#
loop_
_entity_poly.entity_id
_entity_poly.type
_entity_poly.pdbx_seq_one_letter_code
_entity_poly.pdbx_strand_id
1 'polypeptide(L)'
;VEGAVMDIQGGAFDSEDPDTWGYTQDERRVWAVAYHGGRVYYTVGEKAEVWSVGIARDGRFAGDPRWELTVEADKDYAVTGIAFDNTGFMYLAQRGPVENRYDYSRFADSGKGEVIRYFRENPDDPSTESVWVEAPQEYAVGFPQGNRQSAGGLDLQYGYDADGNLDTSVCTQTLVNTGDKLRDNPELAEKLAAGGPLAVHGVQITPKDLVKPANVPPFGSWFVDFDGYFEDPEVEGHVGDVAVWHPCEGRAGYYEEIPGGYEPPFYPPDFPPPGNLPPCLDVEDVQFYCTPRGLEADLYLHDHAGFGGDSIKALSKTPGVGVTSPMSHAPGKPYTIGITGHYPGDTVDVGLCFYRKSDKDKGGYYPCCKMTLPLRTPAVSCER
;
A
#
# COMPACT_ATOMS: atom_id res chain seq x y z
N VAL A 1 -14.41 -29.62 19.74
CA VAL A 1 -13.13 -30.38 19.82
C VAL A 1 -12.07 -29.35 20.21
N GLU A 2 -11.51 -29.40 21.41
CA GLU A 2 -10.37 -28.51 21.77
C GLU A 2 -9.33 -28.53 20.63
N GLY A 3 -8.76 -27.37 20.28
CA GLY A 3 -7.89 -27.21 19.11
C GLY A 3 -6.94 -28.39 18.94
N ALA A 4 -7.23 -29.24 17.95
CA ALA A 4 -6.44 -30.42 17.67
C ALA A 4 -5.25 -30.01 16.80
N VAL A 5 -4.10 -30.65 17.00
CA VAL A 5 -2.96 -30.48 16.09
C VAL A 5 -3.39 -31.00 14.72
N MET A 6 -3.44 -30.13 13.72
CA MET A 6 -3.77 -30.50 12.35
C MET A 6 -2.64 -31.35 11.73
N ASP A 7 -3.01 -32.44 11.07
CA ASP A 7 -2.11 -33.28 10.27
C ASP A 7 -2.34 -33.00 8.78
N ILE A 8 -1.47 -32.18 8.19
CA ILE A 8 -1.51 -31.82 6.76
C ILE A 8 -1.19 -32.99 5.81
N GLN A 9 -0.72 -34.12 6.34
CA GLN A 9 -0.52 -35.36 5.57
C GLN A 9 -1.72 -36.31 5.69
N GLY A 10 -2.65 -36.02 6.59
CA GLY A 10 -3.83 -36.82 6.83
C GLY A 10 -4.84 -36.69 5.68
N GLY A 11 -5.49 -37.79 5.31
CA GLY A 11 -6.47 -37.79 4.21
C GLY A 11 -7.77 -36.99 4.48
N ALA A 12 -7.91 -36.40 5.66
CA ALA A 12 -8.99 -35.48 6.00
C ALA A 12 -8.63 -34.00 5.76
N PHE A 13 -7.35 -33.70 5.54
CA PHE A 13 -6.88 -32.36 5.19
C PHE A 13 -7.06 -32.14 3.68
N ASP A 14 -7.67 -31.02 3.34
CA ASP A 14 -7.82 -30.53 1.97
C ASP A 14 -7.30 -29.09 1.91
N SER A 15 -6.25 -28.87 1.12
CA SER A 15 -5.67 -27.54 0.96
C SER A 15 -6.66 -26.53 0.39
N GLU A 16 -7.70 -26.97 -0.32
CA GLU A 16 -8.70 -26.09 -0.94
C GLU A 16 -9.90 -25.79 -0.04
N ASP A 17 -10.05 -26.50 1.08
CA ASP A 17 -11.16 -26.34 2.02
C ASP A 17 -10.66 -25.87 3.40
N PRO A 18 -10.77 -24.56 3.72
CA PRO A 18 -10.36 -23.99 5.00
C PRO A 18 -10.99 -24.66 6.24
N ASP A 19 -12.16 -25.29 6.12
CA ASP A 19 -12.79 -25.98 7.24
C ASP A 19 -12.00 -27.22 7.67
N THR A 20 -11.17 -27.76 6.76
CA THR A 20 -10.30 -28.90 7.05
C THR A 20 -8.96 -28.50 7.64
N TRP A 21 -8.64 -27.21 7.77
CA TRP A 21 -7.31 -26.75 8.21
C TRP A 21 -7.13 -26.77 9.73
N GLY A 22 -8.18 -27.14 10.47
CA GLY A 22 -8.09 -27.37 11.91
C GLY A 22 -7.97 -26.07 12.70
N TYR A 23 -8.49 -24.98 12.12
CA TYR A 23 -8.69 -23.76 12.86
C TYR A 23 -9.51 -24.00 14.12
N THR A 24 -9.23 -23.21 15.14
CA THR A 24 -10.06 -23.21 16.36
C THR A 24 -11.50 -22.84 16.02
N GLN A 25 -12.43 -23.19 16.93
CA GLN A 25 -13.84 -22.80 16.82
C GLN A 25 -13.97 -21.30 16.55
N ASP A 26 -14.96 -20.91 15.76
CA ASP A 26 -15.17 -19.51 15.39
C ASP A 26 -15.26 -18.60 16.62
N GLU A 27 -16.01 -19.01 17.65
CA GLU A 27 -16.21 -18.25 18.89
C GLU A 27 -14.93 -18.12 19.75
N ARG A 28 -13.82 -18.69 19.30
CA ARG A 28 -12.50 -18.64 19.96
C ARG A 28 -11.39 -18.23 18.99
N ARG A 29 -11.71 -17.98 17.72
CA ARG A 29 -10.74 -17.66 16.68
C ARG A 29 -10.41 -16.18 16.76
N VAL A 30 -9.18 -15.88 17.15
CA VAL A 30 -8.66 -14.51 17.15
C VAL A 30 -8.27 -14.12 15.73
N TRP A 31 -8.82 -13.01 15.25
CA TRP A 31 -8.58 -12.51 13.90
C TRP A 31 -7.62 -11.31 13.86
N ALA A 32 -7.76 -10.40 14.82
CA ALA A 32 -6.94 -9.20 14.92
C ALA A 32 -6.51 -8.95 16.36
N VAL A 33 -5.38 -8.24 16.53
CA VAL A 33 -4.87 -7.82 17.84
C VAL A 33 -4.29 -6.41 17.78
N ALA A 34 -4.53 -5.58 18.80
CA ALA A 34 -3.87 -4.30 18.98
C ALA A 34 -3.62 -3.99 20.45
N TYR A 35 -2.56 -3.24 20.71
CA TYR A 35 -2.29 -2.70 22.04
C TYR A 35 -2.80 -1.26 22.14
N HIS A 36 -3.54 -0.94 23.20
CA HIS A 36 -3.92 0.43 23.52
C HIS A 36 -4.13 0.62 25.02
N GLY A 37 -3.53 1.67 25.59
CA GLY A 37 -3.79 2.09 26.97
C GLY A 37 -3.52 1.02 28.04
N GLY A 38 -2.51 0.17 27.86
CA GLY A 38 -2.19 -0.90 28.82
C GLY A 38 -3.04 -2.16 28.67
N ARG A 39 -3.77 -2.31 27.56
CA ARG A 39 -4.60 -3.47 27.26
C ARG A 39 -4.30 -4.00 25.86
N VAL A 40 -4.43 -5.31 25.68
CA VAL A 40 -4.48 -5.96 24.37
C VAL A 40 -5.95 -6.12 24.01
N TYR A 41 -6.36 -5.49 22.90
CA TYR A 41 -7.64 -5.66 22.26
C TYR A 41 -7.51 -6.74 21.19
N TYR A 42 -8.54 -7.56 21.04
CA TYR A 42 -8.57 -8.64 20.06
C TYR A 42 -10.00 -8.90 19.60
N THR A 43 -10.13 -9.32 18.34
CA THR A 43 -11.42 -9.66 17.73
C THR A 43 -11.62 -11.17 17.70
N VAL A 44 -12.84 -11.64 17.95
CA VAL A 44 -13.16 -13.06 17.98
C VAL A 44 -14.36 -13.37 17.10
N GLY A 45 -14.21 -14.42 16.30
CA GLY A 45 -15.27 -14.99 15.46
C GLY A 45 -15.76 -14.10 14.32
N GLU A 46 -16.65 -14.65 13.50
CA GLU A 46 -17.25 -13.97 12.36
C GLU A 46 -18.26 -12.89 12.77
N LYS A 47 -18.88 -13.04 13.95
CA LYS A 47 -19.70 -11.96 14.57
C LYS A 47 -18.88 -10.77 15.05
N ALA A 48 -17.55 -10.84 14.94
CA ALA A 48 -16.62 -9.76 15.26
C ALA A 48 -16.87 -9.15 16.65
N GLU A 49 -16.83 -9.98 17.70
CA GLU A 49 -16.80 -9.46 19.06
C GLU A 49 -15.41 -8.88 19.35
N VAL A 50 -15.36 -7.66 19.89
CA VAL A 50 -14.11 -7.06 20.38
C VAL A 50 -14.01 -7.32 21.87
N TRP A 51 -12.89 -7.87 22.28
CA TRP A 51 -12.53 -8.13 23.67
C TRP A 51 -11.24 -7.43 24.01
N SER A 52 -10.98 -7.21 25.30
CA SER A 52 -9.69 -6.74 25.76
C SER A 52 -9.26 -7.41 27.05
N VAL A 53 -7.94 -7.46 27.28
CA VAL A 53 -7.34 -7.93 28.53
C VAL A 53 -6.20 -7.00 28.92
N GLY A 54 -6.06 -6.69 30.21
CA GLY A 54 -4.94 -5.89 30.70
C GLY A 54 -3.62 -6.61 30.46
N ILE A 55 -2.57 -5.87 30.08
CA ILE A 55 -1.22 -6.39 29.92
C ILE A 55 -0.25 -5.60 30.80
N ALA A 56 0.46 -6.32 31.67
CA ALA A 56 1.48 -5.74 32.53
C ALA A 56 2.76 -5.45 31.73
N ARG A 57 3.64 -4.59 32.28
CA ARG A 57 4.93 -4.24 31.64
C ARG A 57 5.87 -5.43 31.44
N ASP A 58 5.66 -6.52 32.17
CA ASP A 58 6.40 -7.77 32.04
C ASP A 58 5.76 -8.74 31.04
N GLY A 59 4.73 -8.29 30.29
CA GLY A 59 4.03 -9.07 29.28
C GLY A 59 2.94 -10.00 29.83
N ARG A 60 2.74 -10.09 31.16
CA ARG A 60 1.69 -10.93 31.73
C ARG A 60 0.31 -10.31 31.56
N PHE A 61 -0.67 -11.13 31.21
CA PHE A 61 -2.07 -10.72 31.24
C PHE A 61 -2.56 -10.54 32.68
N ALA A 62 -3.36 -9.51 32.92
CA ALA A 62 -3.86 -9.14 34.24
C ALA A 62 -5.06 -10.01 34.71
N GLY A 63 -5.50 -10.97 33.90
CA GLY A 63 -6.59 -11.88 34.25
C GLY A 63 -7.97 -11.23 34.27
N ASP A 64 -8.13 -10.11 33.55
CA ASP A 64 -9.32 -9.27 33.49
C ASP A 64 -9.87 -9.16 32.06
N PRO A 65 -10.21 -10.29 31.40
CA PRO A 65 -10.84 -10.23 30.08
C PRO A 65 -12.17 -9.49 30.19
N ARG A 66 -12.40 -8.59 29.25
CA ARG A 66 -13.58 -7.72 29.17
C ARG A 66 -14.10 -7.73 27.74
N TRP A 67 -15.39 -7.96 27.58
CA TRP A 67 -16.09 -7.68 26.34
C TRP A 67 -16.17 -6.16 26.16
N GLU A 68 -15.79 -5.66 24.99
CA GLU A 68 -15.79 -4.24 24.66
C GLU A 68 -17.05 -3.83 23.90
N LEU A 69 -17.32 -4.54 22.80
CA LEU A 69 -18.46 -4.34 21.92
C LEU A 69 -18.63 -5.54 20.99
N THR A 70 -19.79 -5.66 20.38
CA THR A 70 -20.01 -6.46 19.16
C THR A 70 -20.07 -5.48 17.98
N VAL A 71 -19.37 -5.79 16.90
CA VAL A 71 -19.28 -4.87 15.76
C VAL A 71 -20.62 -4.78 15.03
N GLU A 72 -21.10 -3.55 14.85
CA GLU A 72 -22.31 -3.23 14.10
C GLU A 72 -21.95 -3.01 12.63
N ALA A 73 -22.20 -4.03 11.80
CA ALA A 73 -21.92 -4.05 10.36
C ALA A 73 -23.06 -4.75 9.60
N ASP A 74 -23.14 -4.57 8.27
CA ASP A 74 -24.16 -5.27 7.44
C ASP A 74 -23.87 -6.75 7.21
N LYS A 75 -22.61 -7.15 7.42
CA LYS A 75 -22.14 -8.53 7.28
C LYS A 75 -21.46 -8.99 8.56
N ASP A 76 -21.75 -10.22 8.94
CA ASP A 76 -21.03 -10.96 9.98
C ASP A 76 -19.70 -11.46 9.39
N TYR A 77 -18.84 -10.53 8.99
CA TYR A 77 -17.49 -10.83 8.51
C TYR A 77 -16.48 -10.62 9.63
N ALA A 78 -15.45 -11.47 9.64
CA ALA A 78 -14.34 -11.36 10.55
C ALA A 78 -13.67 -9.99 10.45
N VAL A 79 -13.40 -9.37 11.60
CA VAL A 79 -12.57 -8.16 11.69
C VAL A 79 -11.12 -8.59 11.85
N THR A 80 -10.33 -8.39 10.81
CA THR A 80 -8.92 -8.81 10.74
C THR A 80 -7.92 -7.69 10.98
N GLY A 81 -8.40 -6.45 11.09
CA GLY A 81 -7.57 -5.28 11.41
C GLY A 81 -8.16 -4.48 12.56
N ILE A 82 -7.31 -4.02 13.47
CA ILE A 82 -7.64 -3.09 14.55
C ILE A 82 -6.52 -2.07 14.73
N ALA A 83 -6.86 -0.79 14.78
CA ALA A 83 -5.94 0.28 15.13
C ALA A 83 -6.58 1.29 16.07
N PHE A 84 -5.74 2.01 16.81
CA PHE A 84 -6.17 3.09 17.69
C PHE A 84 -5.43 4.38 17.35
N ASP A 85 -6.15 5.49 17.31
CA ASP A 85 -5.50 6.80 17.18
C ASP A 85 -5.11 7.41 18.53
N ASN A 86 -4.37 8.53 18.45
CA ASN A 86 -3.89 9.23 19.64
C ASN A 86 -5.01 9.88 20.47
N THR A 87 -6.24 9.93 19.94
CA THR A 87 -7.43 10.41 20.65
C THR A 87 -8.23 9.27 21.28
N GLY A 88 -7.82 8.02 21.05
CA GLY A 88 -8.48 6.82 21.58
C GLY A 88 -9.65 6.32 20.74
N PHE A 89 -9.78 6.75 19.49
CA PHE A 89 -10.76 6.17 18.56
C PHE A 89 -10.25 4.81 18.10
N MET A 90 -11.16 3.86 17.97
CA MET A 90 -10.89 2.50 17.50
C MET A 90 -11.34 2.35 16.05
N TYR A 91 -10.47 1.83 15.21
CA TYR A 91 -10.71 1.59 13.79
C TYR A 91 -10.67 0.09 13.55
N LEU A 92 -11.64 -0.43 12.81
CA LEU A 92 -11.84 -1.86 12.56
C LEU A 92 -12.04 -2.09 11.06
N ALA A 93 -11.47 -3.16 10.51
CA ALA A 93 -11.64 -3.53 9.11
C ALA A 93 -12.07 -4.99 8.98
N GLN A 94 -13.15 -5.21 8.24
CA GLN A 94 -13.63 -6.54 7.92
C GLN A 94 -12.92 -7.11 6.70
N ARG A 95 -12.75 -8.44 6.69
CA ARG A 95 -12.32 -9.23 5.54
C ARG A 95 -13.43 -10.20 5.17
N GLY A 96 -13.67 -10.40 3.87
CA GLY A 96 -14.55 -11.47 3.43
C GLY A 96 -13.99 -12.87 3.80
N PRO A 97 -14.80 -13.93 3.66
CA PRO A 97 -14.39 -15.29 3.99
C PRO A 97 -13.10 -15.72 3.31
N VAL A 98 -12.32 -16.56 4.00
CA VAL A 98 -11.09 -17.14 3.45
C VAL A 98 -11.44 -18.09 2.31
N GLU A 99 -10.69 -17.99 1.22
CA GLU A 99 -10.70 -18.94 0.10
C GLU A 99 -9.28 -19.49 -0.06
N ASN A 100 -9.12 -20.65 -0.70
CA ASN A 100 -7.79 -21.12 -1.09
C ASN A 100 -7.84 -22.00 -2.32
N ARG A 101 -8.05 -21.39 -3.48
CA ARG A 101 -8.18 -22.14 -4.72
C ARG A 101 -6.84 -22.80 -5.07
N TYR A 102 -6.89 -24.01 -5.65
CA TYR A 102 -5.70 -24.75 -6.08
C TYR A 102 -4.73 -23.94 -6.95
N ASP A 103 -5.28 -23.09 -7.81
CA ASP A 103 -4.55 -22.28 -8.77
C ASP A 103 -4.02 -20.96 -8.17
N TYR A 104 -4.21 -20.75 -6.87
CA TYR A 104 -3.84 -19.53 -6.15
C TYR A 104 -4.48 -18.26 -6.72
N SER A 105 -5.57 -18.39 -7.49
CA SER A 105 -6.25 -17.23 -8.10
C SER A 105 -6.99 -16.35 -7.10
N ARG A 106 -7.23 -16.84 -5.88
CA ARG A 106 -7.94 -16.11 -4.82
C ARG A 106 -7.69 -16.71 -3.44
N PHE A 107 -7.42 -15.83 -2.47
CA PHE A 107 -7.21 -16.20 -1.06
C PHE A 107 -8.30 -15.72 -0.09
N ALA A 108 -9.18 -14.84 -0.55
CA ALA A 108 -10.37 -14.44 0.19
C ALA A 108 -11.42 -13.91 -0.78
N ASP A 109 -12.69 -14.01 -0.37
CA ASP A 109 -13.76 -13.28 -1.05
C ASP A 109 -13.54 -11.78 -0.81
N SER A 110 -13.48 -10.99 -1.89
CA SER A 110 -13.42 -9.52 -1.82
C SER A 110 -14.66 -8.91 -1.14
N GLY A 111 -15.76 -9.66 -1.10
CA GLY A 111 -16.89 -9.46 -0.23
C GLY A 111 -17.50 -8.06 -0.28
N LYS A 112 -18.00 -7.65 0.88
CA LYS A 112 -18.56 -6.34 1.18
C LYS A 112 -18.04 -5.84 2.54
N GLY A 113 -16.73 -5.99 2.77
CA GLY A 113 -16.11 -5.64 4.04
C GLY A 113 -16.18 -4.15 4.34
N GLU A 114 -16.53 -3.82 5.58
CA GLU A 114 -16.62 -2.45 6.08
C GLU A 114 -15.34 -2.01 6.80
N VAL A 115 -15.10 -0.69 6.80
CA VAL A 115 -14.14 -0.06 7.72
C VAL A 115 -14.89 0.89 8.64
N ILE A 116 -14.82 0.60 9.93
CA ILE A 116 -15.70 1.14 10.96
C ILE A 116 -14.87 1.87 12.01
N ARG A 117 -15.40 2.98 12.53
CA ARG A 117 -14.77 3.82 13.55
C ARG A 117 -15.68 3.98 14.76
N TYR A 118 -15.18 3.49 15.90
CA TYR A 118 -15.77 3.66 17.20
C TYR A 118 -15.05 4.73 18.02
N PHE A 119 -15.80 5.41 18.87
CA PHE A 119 -15.28 6.31 19.89
C PHE A 119 -16.08 6.08 21.18
N ARG A 120 -15.50 6.48 22.30
CA ARG A 120 -16.19 6.33 23.59
C ARG A 120 -17.39 7.26 23.68
N GLU A 121 -18.41 6.78 24.36
CA GLU A 121 -19.53 7.61 24.77
C GLU A 121 -19.04 8.75 25.69
N ASN A 122 -19.64 9.92 25.55
CA ASN A 122 -19.31 11.07 26.39
C ASN A 122 -20.53 11.99 26.56
N PRO A 123 -21.19 11.99 27.74
CA PRO A 123 -20.91 11.11 28.89
C PRO A 123 -21.22 9.63 28.58
N ASP A 124 -20.62 8.73 29.36
CA ASP A 124 -20.94 7.29 29.38
C ASP A 124 -22.42 7.10 29.76
N ASP A 125 -23.19 6.38 28.95
CA ASP A 125 -24.60 6.09 29.24
C ASP A 125 -24.69 4.81 30.09
N PRO A 126 -25.13 4.87 31.36
CA PRO A 126 -25.23 3.67 32.19
C PRO A 126 -26.29 2.67 31.73
N SER A 127 -27.07 2.98 30.69
CA SER A 127 -28.06 2.09 30.08
C SER A 127 -27.55 1.29 28.89
N THR A 128 -26.39 1.66 28.32
CA THR A 128 -25.69 0.88 27.31
C THR A 128 -24.71 -0.09 27.99
N GLU A 129 -24.50 -1.27 27.40
CA GLU A 129 -23.59 -2.28 27.97
C GLU A 129 -22.12 -1.93 27.68
N SER A 130 -21.86 -1.26 26.55
CA SER A 130 -20.54 -0.90 26.03
C SER A 130 -20.24 0.58 26.31
N VAL A 131 -18.97 0.88 26.63
CA VAL A 131 -18.48 2.26 26.77
C VAL A 131 -18.19 2.94 25.42
N TRP A 132 -18.34 2.19 24.32
CA TRP A 132 -18.23 2.63 22.94
C TRP A 132 -19.63 2.86 22.36
N VAL A 133 -19.75 3.88 21.50
CA VAL A 133 -21.02 4.23 20.86
C VAL A 133 -21.68 3.04 20.14
N GLU A 134 -22.99 2.89 20.29
CA GLU A 134 -23.78 1.85 19.59
C GLU A 134 -23.81 2.06 18.07
N ALA A 135 -23.87 3.33 17.62
CA ALA A 135 -23.89 3.69 16.20
C ALA A 135 -22.52 4.24 15.78
N PRO A 136 -21.59 3.40 15.29
CA PRO A 136 -20.28 3.86 14.85
C PRO A 136 -20.35 4.65 13.54
N GLN A 137 -19.22 5.25 13.18
CA GLN A 137 -19.03 5.85 11.86
C GLN A 137 -18.42 4.84 10.90
N GLU A 138 -18.68 5.00 9.60
CA GLU A 138 -18.19 4.11 8.55
C GLU A 138 -17.39 4.91 7.52
N TYR A 139 -16.33 4.32 6.95
CA TYR A 139 -15.59 4.88 5.81
C TYR A 139 -16.12 4.34 4.49
N ALA A 140 -16.05 5.15 3.43
CA ALA A 140 -16.31 4.69 2.08
C ALA A 140 -15.04 4.03 1.52
N VAL A 141 -15.07 2.71 1.35
CA VAL A 141 -13.95 1.94 0.79
C VAL A 141 -14.28 1.48 -0.63
N GLY A 142 -13.52 1.99 -1.58
CA GLY A 142 -13.67 1.71 -3.00
C GLY A 142 -14.90 2.36 -3.65
N PHE A 143 -14.90 2.43 -4.98
CA PHE A 143 -15.99 2.95 -5.79
C PHE A 143 -17.16 1.98 -6.10
N PRO A 144 -17.06 0.65 -5.90
CA PRO A 144 -18.21 -0.24 -6.03
C PRO A 144 -19.41 0.17 -5.16
N GLN A 145 -20.60 -0.28 -5.57
CA GLN A 145 -21.85 0.08 -4.90
C GLN A 145 -21.81 -0.26 -3.40
N GLY A 146 -22.16 0.72 -2.56
CA GLY A 146 -22.12 0.61 -1.10
C GLY A 146 -20.78 1.03 -0.49
N ASN A 147 -19.70 1.11 -1.27
CA ASN A 147 -18.36 1.53 -0.83
C ASN A 147 -17.87 0.69 0.36
N ARG A 148 -17.89 -0.64 0.21
CA ARG A 148 -17.54 -1.64 1.24
C ARG A 148 -16.58 -2.67 0.66
N GLN A 149 -15.45 -2.21 0.15
CA GLN A 149 -14.45 -3.08 -0.49
C GLN A 149 -13.26 -3.39 0.41
N SER A 150 -13.43 -3.43 1.73
CA SER A 150 -12.32 -3.73 2.64
C SER A 150 -11.79 -5.14 2.43
N ALA A 151 -10.45 -5.26 2.35
CA ALA A 151 -9.74 -6.54 2.41
C ALA A 151 -9.22 -6.86 3.82
N GLY A 152 -9.55 -6.03 4.81
CA GLY A 152 -9.39 -6.33 6.23
C GLY A 152 -8.08 -5.92 6.87
N GLY A 153 -7.15 -5.33 6.10
CA GLY A 153 -5.98 -4.65 6.62
C GLY A 153 -6.29 -3.18 6.91
N LEU A 154 -5.78 -2.66 8.03
CA LEU A 154 -5.85 -1.24 8.32
C LEU A 154 -4.71 -0.78 9.23
N ASP A 155 -4.27 0.44 9.02
CA ASP A 155 -3.39 1.16 9.94
C ASP A 155 -3.60 2.67 9.81
N LEU A 156 -2.88 3.44 10.63
CA LEU A 156 -2.94 4.90 10.65
C LEU A 156 -1.62 5.50 10.20
N GLN A 157 -1.70 6.65 9.54
CA GLN A 157 -0.55 7.37 9.02
C GLN A 157 -0.59 8.84 9.46
N TYR A 158 0.58 9.48 9.33
CA TYR A 158 0.75 10.91 9.41
C TYR A 158 -0.28 11.70 8.58
N GLY A 159 -0.46 12.95 8.96
CA GLY A 159 -1.17 13.94 8.14
C GLY A 159 -0.39 14.30 6.89
N TYR A 160 -1.01 15.10 6.04
CA TYR A 160 -0.39 15.67 4.86
C TYR A 160 -0.51 17.19 4.93
N ASP A 161 0.56 17.90 4.55
CA ASP A 161 0.56 19.35 4.44
C ASP A 161 -0.16 19.82 3.16
N ALA A 162 -0.23 21.14 2.96
CA ALA A 162 -0.90 21.74 1.80
C ALA A 162 -0.25 21.39 0.45
N ASP A 163 1.01 20.97 0.47
CA ASP A 163 1.77 20.55 -0.71
C ASP A 163 1.69 19.03 -0.94
N GLY A 164 1.02 18.29 -0.03
CA GLY A 164 0.86 16.84 -0.10
C GLY A 164 2.06 16.05 0.40
N ASN A 165 2.97 16.67 1.16
CA ASN A 165 4.04 15.95 1.86
C ASN A 165 3.53 15.43 3.21
N LEU A 166 4.16 14.37 3.74
CA LEU A 166 3.86 13.88 5.07
C LEU A 166 4.19 14.95 6.12
N ASP A 167 3.20 15.29 6.94
CA ASP A 167 3.38 16.09 8.14
C ASP A 167 3.66 15.16 9.32
N THR A 168 4.95 14.92 9.59
CA THR A 168 5.40 14.03 10.66
C THR A 168 5.06 14.55 12.06
N SER A 169 4.54 15.79 12.19
CA SER A 169 4.08 16.33 13.47
C SER A 169 2.65 15.89 13.81
N VAL A 170 1.87 15.40 12.84
CA VAL A 170 0.50 14.93 13.05
C VAL A 170 0.40 13.46 12.74
N CYS A 171 0.23 12.65 13.77
CA CYS A 171 0.61 11.24 13.75
C CYS A 171 -0.40 10.22 13.22
N THR A 172 -1.68 10.53 13.34
CA THR A 172 -2.77 9.60 13.08
C THR A 172 -3.92 10.37 12.45
N GLN A 173 -3.62 11.07 11.35
CA GLN A 173 -4.59 11.91 10.63
C GLN A 173 -5.05 11.31 9.30
N THR A 174 -4.40 10.22 8.88
CA THR A 174 -4.76 9.51 7.66
C THR A 174 -5.05 8.06 8.00
N LEU A 175 -6.17 7.54 7.52
CA LEU A 175 -6.50 6.12 7.53
C LEU A 175 -5.89 5.46 6.29
N VAL A 176 -5.19 4.35 6.49
CA VAL A 176 -4.67 3.49 5.44
C VAL A 176 -5.38 2.15 5.57
N ASN A 177 -6.13 1.74 4.57
CA ASN A 177 -6.85 0.48 4.61
C ASN A 177 -6.63 -0.32 3.32
N THR A 178 -6.69 -1.64 3.40
CA THR A 178 -6.62 -2.49 2.20
C THR A 178 -7.99 -2.71 1.59
N GLY A 179 -8.03 -3.01 0.29
CA GLY A 179 -9.25 -3.36 -0.41
C GLY A 179 -9.05 -3.81 -1.86
N ASP A 180 -10.09 -4.42 -2.40
CA ASP A 180 -10.13 -4.96 -3.77
C ASP A 180 -11.10 -4.16 -4.64
N LYS A 181 -10.85 -4.09 -5.94
CA LYS A 181 -11.70 -3.36 -6.90
C LYS A 181 -11.94 -1.92 -6.48
N LEU A 182 -10.93 -1.30 -5.87
CA LEU A 182 -11.04 0.00 -5.22
C LEU A 182 -11.54 1.06 -6.19
N ARG A 183 -11.27 0.93 -7.49
CA ARG A 183 -11.68 1.87 -8.54
C ARG A 183 -12.62 1.28 -9.58
N ASP A 184 -13.24 0.14 -9.30
CA ASP A 184 -14.22 -0.47 -10.20
C ASP A 184 -15.60 0.16 -10.02
N ASN A 185 -15.97 1.04 -10.94
CA ASN A 185 -17.35 1.52 -11.05
C ASN A 185 -17.64 1.94 -12.50
N PRO A 186 -18.41 1.14 -13.26
CA PRO A 186 -18.74 1.43 -14.65
C PRO A 186 -19.46 2.78 -14.84
N GLU A 187 -20.30 3.21 -13.89
CA GLU A 187 -21.03 4.47 -13.98
C GLU A 187 -20.13 5.71 -13.79
N LEU A 188 -18.97 5.51 -13.14
CA LEU A 188 -17.99 6.56 -12.87
C LEU A 188 -16.71 6.40 -13.69
N ALA A 189 -16.65 5.43 -14.62
CA ALA A 189 -15.44 5.06 -15.35
C ALA A 189 -14.75 6.26 -16.04
N GLU A 190 -15.52 7.13 -16.69
CA GLU A 190 -14.96 8.33 -17.34
C GLU A 190 -14.31 9.30 -16.35
N LYS A 191 -14.91 9.49 -15.17
CA LYS A 191 -14.36 10.36 -14.12
C LYS A 191 -13.13 9.73 -13.47
N LEU A 192 -13.18 8.42 -13.25
CA LEU A 192 -12.09 7.66 -12.66
C LEU A 192 -10.88 7.57 -13.59
N ALA A 193 -11.09 7.48 -14.90
CA ALA A 193 -10.02 7.41 -15.89
C ALA A 193 -9.05 8.61 -15.81
N ALA A 194 -9.54 9.79 -15.43
CA ALA A 194 -8.69 10.98 -15.25
C ALA A 194 -7.67 10.84 -14.10
N GLY A 195 -7.97 10.01 -13.10
CA GLY A 195 -7.13 9.81 -11.92
C GLY A 195 -6.28 8.55 -11.94
N GLY A 196 -6.24 7.79 -13.04
CA GLY A 196 -5.47 6.54 -13.14
C GLY A 196 -6.30 5.29 -13.49
N PRO A 197 -5.69 4.10 -13.41
CA PRO A 197 -6.32 2.82 -13.76
C PRO A 197 -7.57 2.48 -12.96
N LEU A 198 -8.40 1.57 -13.48
CA LEU A 198 -9.69 1.16 -12.88
C LEU A 198 -9.57 -0.14 -12.06
N ALA A 199 -8.80 -1.11 -12.54
CA ALA A 199 -8.46 -2.30 -11.75
C ALA A 199 -7.38 -1.87 -10.75
N VAL A 200 -7.77 -1.70 -9.49
CA VAL A 200 -6.85 -1.42 -8.39
C VAL A 200 -7.26 -2.30 -7.22
N HIS A 201 -6.37 -3.20 -6.84
CA HIS A 201 -6.43 -3.95 -5.60
C HIS A 201 -5.24 -3.52 -4.76
N GLY A 202 -5.41 -3.16 -3.51
CA GLY A 202 -4.27 -2.75 -2.69
C GLY A 202 -4.71 -1.84 -1.57
N VAL A 203 -4.18 -0.62 -1.55
CA VAL A 203 -4.32 0.32 -0.45
C VAL A 203 -5.16 1.52 -0.86
N GLN A 204 -6.14 1.85 -0.03
CA GLN A 204 -6.82 3.14 -0.03
C GLN A 204 -6.30 4.00 1.13
N ILE A 205 -5.95 5.24 0.82
CA ILE A 205 -5.45 6.24 1.76
C ILE A 205 -6.48 7.35 1.86
N THR A 206 -7.02 7.59 3.06
CA THR A 206 -8.15 8.50 3.28
C THR A 206 -7.89 9.41 4.48
N PRO A 207 -8.02 10.74 4.35
CA PRO A 207 -8.00 11.62 5.52
C PRO A 207 -9.05 11.18 6.54
N LYS A 208 -8.68 11.07 7.82
CA LYS A 208 -9.54 10.42 8.82
C LYS A 208 -10.89 11.11 9.03
N ASP A 209 -11.00 12.40 8.73
CA ASP A 209 -12.24 13.15 8.94
C ASP A 209 -13.28 12.88 7.84
N LEU A 210 -12.88 12.21 6.76
CA LEU A 210 -13.71 11.88 5.60
C LEU A 210 -14.49 10.57 5.78
N VAL A 211 -15.27 10.48 6.85
CA VAL A 211 -16.24 9.39 7.08
C VAL A 211 -17.51 9.58 6.24
N LYS A 212 -18.31 8.52 6.05
CA LYS A 212 -19.61 8.60 5.36
C LYS A 212 -20.53 9.60 6.07
N PRO A 213 -21.31 10.41 5.33
CA PRO A 213 -21.42 10.48 3.87
C PRO A 213 -20.44 11.46 3.18
N ALA A 214 -19.52 12.08 3.91
CA ALA A 214 -18.71 13.20 3.40
C ALA A 214 -17.77 12.83 2.23
N ASN A 215 -17.44 11.55 2.07
CA ASN A 215 -16.57 11.03 1.02
C ASN A 215 -17.22 9.87 0.26
N VAL A 216 -18.51 10.01 -0.08
CA VAL A 216 -19.24 9.05 -0.91
C VAL A 216 -19.59 9.72 -2.25
N PRO A 217 -19.08 9.21 -3.39
CA PRO A 217 -18.01 8.21 -3.53
C PRO A 217 -16.63 8.73 -3.06
N PRO A 218 -15.63 7.85 -2.83
CA PRO A 218 -14.36 8.20 -2.16
C PRO A 218 -13.36 8.94 -3.06
N PHE A 219 -13.78 10.06 -3.66
CA PHE A 219 -12.92 10.91 -4.48
C PHE A 219 -11.88 11.69 -3.66
N GLY A 220 -12.08 11.84 -2.35
CA GLY A 220 -11.11 12.43 -1.41
C GLY A 220 -10.03 11.45 -0.93
N SER A 221 -9.92 10.29 -1.58
CA SER A 221 -8.97 9.23 -1.23
C SER A 221 -7.96 9.00 -2.36
N TRP A 222 -6.79 8.45 -1.98
CA TRP A 222 -5.78 7.96 -2.91
C TRP A 222 -5.77 6.44 -2.94
N PHE A 223 -5.32 5.87 -4.06
CA PHE A 223 -5.35 4.43 -4.29
C PHE A 223 -4.00 3.99 -4.83
N VAL A 224 -3.45 2.94 -4.24
CA VAL A 224 -2.18 2.34 -4.63
C VAL A 224 -2.43 0.85 -4.84
N ASP A 225 -2.07 0.37 -6.02
CA ASP A 225 -2.13 -1.06 -6.30
C ASP A 225 -0.99 -1.79 -5.56
N PHE A 226 -1.27 -2.99 -5.03
CA PHE A 226 -0.32 -3.73 -4.20
C PHE A 226 0.89 -4.23 -4.98
N ASP A 227 0.77 -4.53 -6.27
CA ASP A 227 1.87 -5.00 -7.11
C ASP A 227 2.23 -4.01 -8.25
N GLY A 228 1.38 -3.02 -8.48
CA GLY A 228 1.59 -1.98 -9.50
C GLY A 228 1.30 -2.45 -10.93
N TYR A 229 0.71 -3.63 -11.08
CA TYR A 229 0.04 -4.09 -12.29
C TYR A 229 -1.44 -3.68 -12.21
N PHE A 230 -2.07 -3.44 -13.36
CA PHE A 230 -3.43 -2.87 -13.42
C PHE A 230 -4.27 -3.49 -14.54
N GLU A 231 -3.76 -4.58 -15.14
CA GLU A 231 -4.41 -5.33 -16.23
C GLU A 231 -4.77 -6.75 -15.75
N ASP A 232 -5.07 -6.87 -14.47
CA ASP A 232 -5.29 -8.08 -13.70
C ASP A 232 -6.50 -7.94 -12.78
N PRO A 233 -7.69 -7.58 -13.30
CA PRO A 233 -8.89 -7.51 -12.48
C PRO A 233 -9.19 -8.82 -11.72
N GLU A 234 -8.62 -9.95 -12.16
CA GLU A 234 -8.74 -11.27 -11.56
C GLU A 234 -7.99 -11.48 -10.22
N VAL A 235 -6.98 -10.67 -9.85
CA VAL A 235 -6.18 -10.91 -8.62
C VAL A 235 -6.83 -10.42 -7.32
N GLU A 236 -8.16 -10.29 -7.32
CA GLU A 236 -8.92 -9.93 -6.14
C GLU A 236 -8.72 -10.96 -5.00
N GLY A 237 -8.79 -10.50 -3.74
CA GLY A 237 -8.65 -11.36 -2.57
C GLY A 237 -7.21 -11.69 -2.17
N HIS A 238 -6.20 -11.21 -2.92
CA HIS A 238 -4.79 -11.38 -2.60
C HIS A 238 -4.29 -10.40 -1.54
N VAL A 239 -4.88 -9.20 -1.51
CA VAL A 239 -4.46 -8.15 -0.60
C VAL A 239 -4.84 -8.54 0.82
N GLY A 240 -3.87 -8.46 1.73
CA GLY A 240 -4.01 -8.83 3.13
C GLY A 240 -4.00 -7.62 4.05
N ASP A 241 -3.16 -7.73 5.08
CA ASP A 241 -2.93 -6.67 6.06
C ASP A 241 -2.06 -5.52 5.49
N VAL A 242 -2.10 -4.36 6.14
CA VAL A 242 -1.20 -3.24 5.90
C VAL A 242 -0.63 -2.74 7.22
N ALA A 243 0.68 -2.52 7.26
CA ALA A 243 1.35 -1.92 8.41
C ALA A 243 2.06 -0.64 7.96
N VAL A 244 1.77 0.45 8.66
CA VAL A 244 2.38 1.74 8.45
C VAL A 244 3.46 1.96 9.49
N TRP A 245 4.65 2.31 9.04
CA TRP A 245 5.70 2.76 9.95
C TRP A 245 5.50 4.24 10.29
N HIS A 246 4.99 4.53 11.49
CA HIS A 246 4.78 5.89 11.99
C HIS A 246 5.20 6.03 13.49
N PRO A 247 6.50 6.12 13.81
CA PRO A 247 6.97 6.23 15.19
C PRO A 247 6.55 7.58 15.81
N CYS A 248 5.39 7.57 16.45
CA CYS A 248 4.65 8.76 16.85
C CYS A 248 4.86 9.22 18.30
N GLU A 249 5.47 8.39 19.12
CA GLU A 249 5.70 8.67 20.55
C GLU A 249 7.01 9.44 20.81
N GLY A 250 7.71 9.92 19.76
CA GLY A 250 9.05 10.52 19.89
C GLY A 250 10.11 9.55 20.44
N ARG A 251 9.74 8.28 20.60
CA ARG A 251 10.59 7.15 20.98
C ARG A 251 10.56 6.18 19.81
N ALA A 252 11.42 6.41 18.82
CA ALA A 252 11.97 5.26 18.14
C ALA A 252 12.60 4.41 19.26
N GLY A 253 12.10 3.20 19.50
CA GLY A 253 12.66 2.23 20.46
C GLY A 253 14.06 1.73 20.10
N TYR A 254 14.83 2.55 19.38
CA TYR A 254 16.15 2.27 18.80
C TYR A 254 17.26 3.16 19.37
N TYR A 255 16.93 4.12 20.24
CA TYR A 255 17.94 4.97 20.92
C TYR A 255 18.48 4.38 22.23
N GLU A 256 18.01 3.21 22.66
CA GLU A 256 18.78 2.43 23.65
C GLU A 256 19.86 1.65 22.89
N GLU A 257 21.14 1.94 23.17
CA GLU A 257 22.25 1.12 22.71
C GLU A 257 21.97 -0.34 23.09
N ILE A 258 21.81 -1.21 22.10
CA ILE A 258 21.88 -2.66 22.32
C ILE A 258 23.27 -2.93 22.90
N PRO A 259 23.41 -3.54 24.10
CA PRO A 259 24.72 -3.86 24.67
C PRO A 259 25.52 -4.70 23.67
N GLY A 260 26.55 -4.11 23.05
CA GLY A 260 27.28 -4.74 21.95
C GLY A 260 27.74 -3.81 20.83
N GLY A 261 27.34 -2.53 20.83
CA GLY A 261 27.87 -1.54 19.87
C GLY A 261 27.37 -1.71 18.43
N TYR A 262 26.20 -2.34 18.25
CA TYR A 262 25.50 -2.32 16.97
C TYR A 262 24.89 -0.93 16.77
N GLU A 263 25.30 -0.22 15.72
CA GLU A 263 24.61 1.00 15.33
C GLU A 263 23.14 0.68 15.01
N PRO A 264 22.18 1.49 15.49
CA PRO A 264 20.79 1.35 15.09
C PRO A 264 20.72 1.48 13.56
N PRO A 265 20.00 0.59 12.85
CA PRO A 265 19.90 0.67 11.40
C PRO A 265 19.28 2.02 11.04
N PHE A 266 19.93 2.73 10.10
CA PHE A 266 19.37 3.93 9.46
C PHE A 266 17.98 3.56 8.94
N TYR A 267 16.93 4.15 9.51
CA TYR A 267 15.53 3.92 9.11
C TYR A 267 14.82 5.21 8.65
N PRO A 268 13.84 5.17 7.72
CA PRO A 268 13.22 3.98 7.13
C PRO A 268 14.27 3.12 6.46
N PRO A 269 14.09 1.78 6.38
CA PRO A 269 15.11 0.98 5.71
C PRO A 269 15.30 1.67 4.36
N ASP A 270 16.52 1.65 3.83
CA ASP A 270 16.59 1.69 2.38
C ASP A 270 15.75 0.48 1.91
N PHE A 271 14.43 0.70 1.72
CA PHE A 271 13.70 0.16 0.59
C PHE A 271 14.69 0.39 -0.52
N PRO A 272 15.31 -0.67 -1.08
CA PRO A 272 16.38 -0.49 -2.03
C PRO A 272 15.87 0.56 -3.01
N PRO A 273 16.55 1.72 -3.17
CA PRO A 273 16.15 2.67 -4.19
C PRO A 273 15.97 1.85 -5.45
N PRO A 274 14.84 1.94 -6.19
CA PRO A 274 14.34 0.94 -7.13
C PRO A 274 15.42 0.39 -8.09
N GLY A 275 16.23 -0.55 -7.59
CA GLY A 275 17.60 -0.66 -8.08
C GLY A 275 18.36 -1.87 -7.55
N ASN A 276 17.74 -2.72 -6.73
CA ASN A 276 18.17 -4.11 -6.53
C ASN A 276 17.17 -5.13 -7.09
N LEU A 277 16.08 -4.68 -7.73
CA LEU A 277 15.59 -5.45 -8.87
C LEU A 277 16.57 -5.16 -10.00
N PRO A 278 17.14 -6.17 -10.69
CA PRO A 278 17.95 -5.89 -11.87
C PRO A 278 17.10 -5.00 -12.77
N PRO A 279 17.60 -3.80 -13.15
CA PRO A 279 16.84 -2.94 -14.04
C PRO A 279 16.54 -3.76 -15.29
N CYS A 280 15.36 -3.59 -15.89
CA CYS A 280 15.07 -4.27 -17.15
C CYS A 280 16.08 -3.89 -18.25
N LEU A 281 16.74 -2.73 -18.10
CA LEU A 281 17.77 -2.19 -18.95
C LEU A 281 19.03 -1.96 -18.13
N ASP A 282 20.13 -2.59 -18.55
CA ASP A 282 21.46 -2.22 -18.11
C ASP A 282 21.97 -1.05 -18.94
N VAL A 283 22.72 -0.14 -18.30
CA VAL A 283 23.47 0.91 -18.99
C VAL A 283 24.92 0.45 -19.10
N GLU A 284 25.33 0.05 -20.29
CA GLU A 284 26.68 -0.46 -20.55
C GLU A 284 27.71 0.68 -20.60
N ASP A 285 27.34 1.80 -21.22
CA ASP A 285 28.19 2.98 -21.39
C ASP A 285 27.35 4.24 -21.62
N VAL A 286 27.93 5.40 -21.32
CA VAL A 286 27.38 6.71 -21.62
C VAL A 286 28.47 7.58 -22.24
N GLN A 287 28.23 8.06 -23.45
CA GLN A 287 29.18 8.93 -24.15
C GLN A 287 28.57 10.32 -24.39
N PHE A 288 29.31 11.34 -24.01
CA PHE A 288 28.89 12.73 -24.15
C PHE A 288 29.54 13.38 -25.38
N TYR A 289 28.73 14.13 -26.14
CA TYR A 289 29.19 14.88 -27.30
C TYR A 289 28.67 16.31 -27.24
N CYS A 290 29.56 17.28 -27.46
CA CYS A 290 29.12 18.65 -27.67
C CYS A 290 28.71 18.82 -29.14
N THR A 291 27.49 19.30 -29.36
CA THR A 291 26.98 19.66 -30.69
C THR A 291 26.66 21.15 -30.74
N PRO A 292 26.44 21.75 -31.93
CA PRO A 292 25.97 23.13 -32.04
C PRO A 292 24.62 23.41 -31.35
N ARG A 293 23.89 22.36 -30.93
CA ARG A 293 22.60 22.47 -30.24
C ARG A 293 22.69 22.24 -28.72
N GLY A 294 23.88 21.94 -28.19
CA GLY A 294 24.10 21.67 -26.77
C GLY A 294 24.80 20.33 -26.53
N LEU A 295 24.66 19.81 -25.31
CA LEU A 295 25.19 18.52 -24.91
C LEU A 295 24.28 17.40 -25.41
N GLU A 296 24.82 16.41 -26.10
CA GLU A 296 24.16 15.14 -26.38
C GLU A 296 24.81 14.02 -25.57
N ALA A 297 24.01 13.04 -25.15
CA ALA A 297 24.46 11.83 -24.49
C ALA A 297 23.95 10.62 -25.27
N ASP A 298 24.88 9.78 -25.71
CA ASP A 298 24.59 8.46 -26.25
C ASP A 298 24.57 7.45 -25.11
N LEU A 299 23.41 6.82 -24.92
CA LEU A 299 23.20 5.77 -23.93
C LEU A 299 23.31 4.41 -24.62
N TYR A 300 24.25 3.58 -24.17
CA TYR A 300 24.38 2.19 -24.62
C TYR A 300 23.60 1.31 -23.65
N LEU A 301 22.48 0.77 -24.11
CA LEU A 301 21.48 0.11 -23.27
C LEU A 301 21.33 -1.36 -23.67
N HIS A 302 21.23 -2.25 -22.67
CA HIS A 302 21.04 -3.68 -22.87
C HIS A 302 19.79 -4.18 -22.12
N ASP A 303 18.87 -4.84 -22.82
CA ASP A 303 17.65 -5.40 -22.22
C ASP A 303 17.93 -6.71 -21.46
N HIS A 304 18.42 -6.56 -20.22
CA HIS A 304 18.79 -7.67 -19.34
C HIS A 304 17.59 -8.56 -18.99
N ALA A 305 16.39 -7.98 -18.84
CA ALA A 305 15.18 -8.71 -18.47
C ALA A 305 14.50 -9.42 -19.64
N GLY A 306 14.95 -9.21 -20.88
CA GLY A 306 14.29 -9.75 -22.07
C GLY A 306 12.88 -9.19 -22.28
N PHE A 307 12.65 -7.94 -21.84
CA PHE A 307 11.36 -7.25 -21.97
C PHE A 307 10.92 -7.11 -23.44
N GLY A 308 11.87 -7.10 -24.38
CA GLY A 308 11.63 -7.07 -25.82
C GLY A 308 11.10 -5.73 -26.32
N GLY A 309 11.41 -4.63 -25.61
CA GLY A 309 11.05 -3.27 -26.01
C GLY A 309 11.84 -2.81 -27.26
N ASP A 310 11.28 -1.87 -28.01
CA ASP A 310 11.89 -1.29 -29.22
C ASP A 310 11.80 0.25 -29.25
N SER A 311 11.36 0.83 -28.14
CA SER A 311 11.08 2.26 -28.03
C SER A 311 11.40 2.76 -26.63
N ILE A 312 12.02 3.94 -26.57
CA ILE A 312 12.38 4.60 -25.31
C ILE A 312 11.74 5.99 -25.32
N LYS A 313 11.29 6.42 -24.15
CA LYS A 313 10.95 7.82 -23.88
C LYS A 313 11.83 8.31 -22.76
N ALA A 314 12.55 9.41 -22.98
CA ALA A 314 13.36 10.07 -21.96
C ALA A 314 12.71 11.38 -21.51
N LEU A 315 12.74 11.63 -20.21
CA LEU A 315 12.21 12.82 -19.56
C LEU A 315 13.18 13.31 -18.50
N SER A 316 13.38 14.62 -18.41
CA SER A 316 14.16 15.21 -17.32
C SER A 316 13.43 15.03 -15.99
N LYS A 317 14.16 14.65 -14.94
CA LYS A 317 13.71 14.66 -13.55
C LYS A 317 14.41 15.74 -12.72
N THR A 318 15.40 16.43 -13.29
CA THR A 318 16.11 17.53 -12.66
C THR A 318 15.42 18.86 -12.99
N PRO A 319 14.97 19.63 -11.98
CA PRO A 319 14.36 20.95 -12.20
C PRO A 319 15.27 21.90 -12.98
N GLY A 320 14.72 22.62 -13.95
CA GLY A 320 15.48 23.58 -14.78
C GLY A 320 16.28 22.96 -15.94
N VAL A 321 16.41 21.63 -15.98
CA VAL A 321 17.11 20.91 -17.06
C VAL A 321 16.10 20.34 -18.06
N GLY A 322 16.33 20.59 -19.35
CA GLY A 322 15.55 20.01 -20.44
C GLY A 322 16.23 18.75 -21.01
N VAL A 323 15.43 17.70 -21.27
CA VAL A 323 15.87 16.49 -21.99
C VAL A 323 15.01 16.31 -23.24
N THR A 324 15.66 16.18 -24.39
CA THR A 324 15.03 15.90 -25.68
C THR A 324 15.45 14.52 -26.18
N SER A 325 14.55 13.78 -26.82
CA SER A 325 14.86 12.43 -27.26
C SER A 325 14.02 11.98 -28.47
N PRO A 326 14.56 11.10 -29.33
CA PRO A 326 13.78 10.45 -30.38
C PRO A 326 12.86 9.39 -29.78
N MET A 327 11.65 9.23 -30.33
CA MET A 327 10.65 8.31 -29.75
C MET A 327 10.92 6.81 -30.02
N SER A 328 11.86 6.47 -30.89
CA SER A 328 12.15 5.10 -31.33
C SER A 328 13.62 4.74 -31.10
N HIS A 329 13.88 3.51 -30.62
CA HIS A 329 15.23 3.02 -30.37
C HIS A 329 15.43 1.66 -31.06
N ALA A 330 16.29 1.59 -32.07
CA ALA A 330 16.60 0.32 -32.71
C ALA A 330 17.54 -0.51 -31.83
N PRO A 331 17.25 -1.80 -31.57
CA PRO A 331 18.14 -2.68 -30.82
C PRO A 331 19.58 -2.65 -31.36
N GLY A 332 20.57 -2.50 -30.48
CA GLY A 332 22.00 -2.51 -30.85
C GLY A 332 22.57 -1.19 -31.40
N LYS A 333 21.82 -0.08 -31.33
CA LYS A 333 22.36 1.28 -31.55
C LYS A 333 22.31 2.07 -30.24
N PRO A 334 23.17 3.08 -30.02
CA PRO A 334 23.01 3.95 -28.87
C PRO A 334 21.71 4.75 -28.95
N TYR A 335 21.13 5.06 -27.80
CA TYR A 335 20.00 5.97 -27.67
C TYR A 335 20.49 7.37 -27.35
N THR A 336 20.41 8.27 -28.31
CA THR A 336 20.89 9.65 -28.17
C THR A 336 19.82 10.55 -27.54
N ILE A 337 20.19 11.27 -26.47
CA ILE A 337 19.38 12.33 -25.87
C ILE A 337 20.10 13.67 -25.90
N GLY A 338 19.37 14.76 -26.07
CA GLY A 338 19.90 16.12 -25.91
C GLY A 338 19.61 16.67 -24.52
N ILE A 339 20.59 17.29 -23.87
CA ILE A 339 20.51 17.85 -22.51
C ILE A 339 20.80 19.36 -22.56
N THR A 340 19.90 20.17 -22.00
CA THR A 340 19.97 21.64 -22.00
C THR A 340 19.69 22.21 -20.61
N GLY A 341 20.24 23.38 -20.29
CA GLY A 341 19.98 24.04 -18.99
C GLY A 341 20.71 23.41 -17.81
N HIS A 342 21.83 22.72 -18.05
CA HIS A 342 22.71 22.14 -17.04
C HIS A 342 23.98 22.97 -16.88
N TYR A 343 24.67 22.86 -15.74
CA TYR A 343 26.02 23.37 -15.55
C TYR A 343 27.07 22.24 -15.71
N PRO A 344 28.33 22.59 -16.03
CA PRO A 344 29.40 21.61 -16.12
C PRO A 344 29.63 20.86 -14.80
N GLY A 345 29.63 19.53 -14.85
CA GLY A 345 29.83 18.68 -13.68
C GLY A 345 28.58 18.37 -12.86
N ASP A 346 27.41 18.91 -13.26
CA ASP A 346 26.12 18.60 -12.67
C ASP A 346 25.74 17.12 -12.82
N THR A 347 24.89 16.65 -11.92
CA THR A 347 24.18 15.37 -12.10
C THR A 347 22.77 15.66 -12.59
N VAL A 348 22.44 15.12 -13.76
CA VAL A 348 21.13 15.23 -14.40
C VAL A 348 20.43 13.89 -14.31
N ASP A 349 19.32 13.84 -13.60
CA ASP A 349 18.50 12.64 -13.48
C ASP A 349 17.57 12.53 -14.68
N VAL A 350 17.74 11.48 -15.47
CA VAL A 350 16.94 11.20 -16.66
C VAL A 350 16.04 10.01 -16.40
N GLY A 351 14.72 10.24 -16.42
CA GLY A 351 13.73 9.17 -16.39
C GLY A 351 13.61 8.53 -17.78
N LEU A 352 13.90 7.24 -17.87
CA LEU A 352 13.71 6.41 -19.06
C LEU A 352 12.48 5.52 -18.88
N CYS A 353 11.74 5.33 -19.97
CA CYS A 353 10.59 4.43 -20.07
C CYS A 353 10.78 3.61 -21.35
N PHE A 354 11.13 2.33 -21.20
CA PHE A 354 11.38 1.38 -22.28
C PHE A 354 10.14 0.52 -22.52
N TYR A 355 9.63 0.55 -23.74
CA TYR A 355 8.34 -0.03 -24.09
C TYR A 355 8.37 -0.66 -25.48
N ARG A 356 7.34 -1.46 -25.77
CA ARG A 356 7.08 -1.95 -27.14
C ARG A 356 6.20 -0.95 -27.87
N LYS A 357 6.64 -0.52 -29.04
CA LYS A 357 5.90 0.39 -29.91
C LYS A 357 4.52 -0.16 -30.25
N SER A 358 4.44 -1.47 -30.48
CA SER A 358 3.17 -2.17 -30.72
C SER A 358 2.16 -1.97 -29.60
N ASP A 359 2.60 -1.85 -28.36
CA ASP A 359 1.71 -1.68 -27.21
C ASP A 359 1.29 -0.22 -27.07
N LYS A 360 2.19 0.73 -27.36
CA LYS A 360 1.83 2.16 -27.48
C LYS A 360 0.85 2.43 -28.63
N ASP A 361 1.07 1.82 -29.79
CA ASP A 361 0.30 2.07 -31.01
C ASP A 361 -1.14 1.50 -30.90
N LYS A 362 -1.39 0.54 -29.98
CA LYS A 362 -2.76 0.09 -29.62
C LYS A 362 -3.58 1.17 -28.90
N GLY A 363 -2.94 2.23 -28.39
CA GLY A 363 -3.57 3.28 -27.59
C GLY A 363 -3.83 2.86 -26.15
N GLY A 364 -3.96 3.83 -25.23
CA GLY A 364 -4.09 3.57 -23.78
C GLY A 364 -2.74 3.59 -23.03
N TYR A 365 -2.75 3.17 -21.75
CA TYR A 365 -1.52 2.93 -21.00
C TYR A 365 -0.85 1.67 -21.56
N TYR A 366 0.47 1.69 -21.70
CA TYR A 366 1.24 0.57 -22.20
C TYR A 366 2.36 0.26 -21.20
N PRO A 367 2.68 -1.03 -20.98
CA PRO A 367 3.74 -1.40 -20.07
C PRO A 367 5.04 -0.77 -20.55
N CYS A 368 5.68 -0.02 -19.65
CA CYS A 368 7.03 0.42 -19.87
C CYS A 368 7.84 0.17 -18.63
N CYS A 369 9.02 -0.40 -18.84
CA CYS A 369 9.99 -0.46 -17.79
C CYS A 369 10.57 0.92 -17.54
N LYS A 370 10.49 1.37 -16.29
CA LYS A 370 10.92 2.71 -15.87
C LYS A 370 12.23 2.60 -15.11
N MET A 371 13.15 3.49 -15.41
CA MET A 371 14.36 3.68 -14.60
C MET A 371 14.73 5.16 -14.54
N THR A 372 15.45 5.56 -13.50
CA THR A 372 16.07 6.88 -13.42
C THR A 372 17.57 6.70 -13.56
N LEU A 373 18.15 7.35 -14.57
CA LEU A 373 19.56 7.30 -14.87
C LEU A 373 20.23 8.62 -14.45
N PRO A 374 21.08 8.61 -13.41
CA PRO A 374 21.86 9.79 -13.04
C PRO A 374 23.02 9.98 -14.03
N LEU A 375 22.98 11.06 -14.80
CA LEU A 375 23.99 11.42 -15.78
C LEU A 375 24.87 12.56 -15.26
N ARG A 376 26.15 12.27 -15.00
CA ARG A 376 27.11 13.32 -14.65
C ARG A 376 27.60 14.00 -15.92
N THR A 377 27.24 15.28 -16.11
CA THR A 377 27.65 16.05 -17.28
C THR A 377 29.17 16.28 -17.26
N PRO A 378 29.81 16.48 -18.43
CA PRO A 378 31.23 16.79 -18.48
C PRO A 378 31.57 18.03 -17.66
N ALA A 379 32.74 18.01 -16.99
CA ALA A 379 33.24 19.14 -16.21
C ALA A 379 33.65 20.37 -17.06
N VAL A 380 33.49 20.28 -18.38
CA VAL A 380 33.77 21.34 -19.35
C VAL A 380 32.47 21.72 -20.06
N SER A 381 32.22 23.02 -20.20
CA SER A 381 31.01 23.51 -20.89
C SER A 381 31.07 23.20 -22.38
N CYS A 382 29.93 22.79 -22.95
CA CYS A 382 29.74 22.69 -24.40
C CYS A 382 29.43 24.05 -25.05
N GLU A 383 29.27 25.12 -24.26
CA GLU A 383 29.12 26.49 -24.77
C GLU A 383 30.47 27.02 -25.27
N ARG A 384 30.48 27.53 -26.50
CA ARG A 384 31.55 28.38 -27.03
C ARG A 384 31.13 29.83 -26.96
#